data_AF-A0A914G557-F1
#
_entry.id   AF-A0A914G557-F1
#
_cell.length_a   1.000
_cell.length_b   1.000
_cell.length_c   1.000
_cell.angle_alpha   90.00
_cell.angle_beta   90.00
_cell.angle_gamma   90.00
#
_symmetry.space_group_name_H-M   'P 1'
#
loop_
_entity.id
_entity.type
_entity.pdbx_description
1 polymer ?
#
loop_
_entity_poly.entity_id
_entity_poly.type
_entity_poly.pdbx_seq_one_letter_code
_entity_poly.pdbx_strand_id
1 'polypeptide(L)'
;MGASTHPCNPEHLEHPYHHGIEIYYPHEMHENSTYFECIAEPHGEDYGCSDKLTFIPEHHFQYIYAHTHYFEHKVSARGKLGCIGTREDEDDLPHDYGKEKKEPVFRNLAKAVQFAATLFG
;
A
#
# COMPACT_ATOMS: atom_id res chain seq x y z
N MET A 1 30.07 1.59 -13.85
CA MET A 1 29.49 0.74 -12.78
C MET A 1 29.76 1.45 -11.46
N GLY A 2 28.81 2.24 -10.97
CA GLY A 2 28.93 2.94 -9.69
C GLY A 2 27.82 2.45 -8.79
N ALA A 3 28.17 1.71 -7.74
CA ALA A 3 27.21 1.27 -6.74
C ALA A 3 26.71 2.49 -5.94
N SER A 4 25.39 2.64 -5.86
CA SER A 4 24.74 3.59 -4.95
C SER A 4 24.81 2.99 -3.55
N THR A 5 25.82 3.37 -2.76
CA THR A 5 26.11 2.79 -1.44
C THR A 5 25.98 3.82 -0.31
N HIS A 6 24.81 4.44 -0.17
CA HIS A 6 24.52 5.16 1.07
C HIS A 6 23.56 4.31 1.90
N PRO A 7 24.00 3.67 2.99
CA PRO A 7 23.07 3.12 3.97
C PRO A 7 22.19 4.27 4.47
N CYS A 8 20.88 4.02 4.56
CA CYS A 8 19.93 4.99 5.07
C CYS A 8 20.42 5.51 6.43
N ASN A 9 20.46 6.84 6.61
CA ASN A 9 20.92 7.45 7.86
C ASN A 9 19.69 7.62 8.79
N PRO A 10 19.55 6.82 9.85
CA PRO A 10 18.40 6.91 10.76
C PRO A 10 18.33 8.24 11.52
N GLU A 11 19.43 9.01 11.54
CA GLU A 11 19.48 10.34 12.17
C GLU A 11 18.93 11.46 11.27
N HIS A 12 18.61 11.18 9.99
CA HIS A 12 17.93 12.14 9.12
C HIS A 12 16.43 12.14 9.35
N LEU A 13 16.00 12.87 10.38
CA LEU A 13 14.59 13.02 10.80
C LEU A 13 13.63 13.59 9.74
N GLU A 14 14.15 14.11 8.62
CA GLU A 14 13.35 14.66 7.53
C GLU A 14 13.04 13.66 6.40
N HIS A 15 13.53 12.42 6.50
CA HIS A 15 13.30 11.37 5.51
C HIS A 15 12.46 10.23 6.09
N PRO A 16 11.66 9.55 5.25
CA PRO A 16 10.97 8.34 5.66
C PRO A 16 11.98 7.30 6.17
N TYR A 17 11.62 6.64 7.27
CA TYR A 17 12.42 5.60 7.89
C TYR A 17 11.50 4.40 8.17
N HIS A 18 11.92 3.23 7.73
CA HIS A 18 11.23 1.97 7.96
C HIS A 18 11.38 1.53 9.42
N HIS A 19 10.31 0.97 9.99
CA HIS A 19 10.34 0.47 11.36
C HIS A 19 11.19 -0.80 11.49
N GLY A 20 11.71 -1.03 12.69
CA GLY A 20 12.88 -1.86 12.97
C GLY A 20 12.97 -3.29 12.41
N ILE A 21 11.89 -4.07 12.42
CA ILE A 21 11.92 -5.48 11.97
C ILE A 21 10.98 -5.64 10.79
N GLU A 22 11.50 -6.18 9.69
CA GLU A 22 10.72 -6.55 8.51
C GLU A 22 10.74 -8.06 8.27
N ILE A 23 9.58 -8.65 7.97
CA ILE A 23 9.49 -9.99 7.40
C ILE A 23 9.34 -9.85 5.89
N TYR A 24 10.43 -10.12 5.18
CA TYR A 24 10.51 -9.91 3.75
C TYR A 24 10.26 -11.20 2.98
N TYR A 25 9.29 -11.15 2.05
CA TYR A 25 9.01 -12.23 1.10
C TYR A 25 9.52 -11.81 -0.29
N PRO A 26 10.51 -12.51 -0.87
CA PRO A 26 11.14 -12.10 -2.14
C PRO A 26 10.28 -12.32 -3.38
N HIS A 27 9.20 -13.08 -3.23
CA HIS A 27 8.31 -13.45 -4.32
C HIS A 27 6.88 -13.09 -3.94
N GLU A 28 6.09 -14.07 -3.53
CA GLU A 28 4.71 -13.89 -3.09
C GLU A 28 4.54 -14.47 -1.70
N MET A 29 3.58 -13.95 -0.94
CA MET A 29 3.28 -14.40 0.41
C MET A 29 2.20 -15.48 0.37
N HIS A 30 2.61 -16.73 0.25
CA HIS A 30 1.78 -17.93 0.37
C HIS A 30 2.05 -18.63 1.70
N GLU A 31 1.18 -19.55 2.13
CA GLU A 31 1.33 -20.27 3.41
C GLU A 31 2.70 -20.97 3.58
N ASN A 32 3.31 -21.41 2.48
CA ASN A 32 4.60 -22.13 2.47
C ASN A 32 5.73 -21.32 1.83
N SER A 33 5.56 -20.01 1.64
CA SER A 33 6.60 -19.17 1.06
C SER A 33 7.79 -19.01 1.99
N THR A 34 8.98 -18.99 1.41
CA THR A 34 10.21 -18.63 2.13
C THR A 34 10.21 -17.14 2.44
N TYR A 35 10.60 -16.79 3.67
CA TYR A 35 10.76 -15.41 4.10
C TYR A 35 12.15 -15.18 4.70
N PHE A 36 12.52 -13.91 4.79
CA PHE A 36 13.70 -13.44 5.48
C PHE A 36 13.29 -12.50 6.61
N GLU A 37 13.96 -12.62 7.75
CA GLU A 37 13.84 -11.67 8.85
C GLU A 37 14.93 -10.62 8.67
N CYS A 38 14.54 -9.39 8.33
CA CYS A 38 15.46 -8.26 8.19
C CYS A 38 15.67 -7.65 9.57
N ILE A 39 16.77 -8.01 10.22
CA ILE A 39 17.12 -7.57 11.60
C ILE A 39 18.53 -6.97 11.68
N ALA A 40 19.23 -6.84 10.56
CA ALA A 40 20.57 -6.29 10.56
C ALA A 40 20.56 -4.75 10.59
N GLU A 41 21.74 -4.18 10.79
CA GLU A 41 21.93 -2.73 10.80
C GLU A 41 22.04 -2.13 9.38
N PRO A 42 21.59 -0.89 9.14
CA PRO A 42 20.82 -0.06 10.08
C PRO A 42 19.45 -0.71 10.34
N HIS A 43 19.08 -0.86 11.61
CA HIS A 43 17.81 -1.49 11.99
C HIS A 43 16.67 -0.81 11.23
N GLY A 44 15.74 -1.57 10.67
CA GLY A 44 14.68 -1.05 9.78
C GLY A 44 15.09 -0.78 8.34
N GLU A 45 16.38 -0.63 8.02
CA GLU A 45 16.89 -0.22 6.70
C GLU A 45 18.01 -1.15 6.21
N ASP A 46 17.84 -2.45 6.45
CA ASP A 46 18.84 -3.47 6.13
C ASP A 46 19.00 -3.62 4.62
N TYR A 47 20.02 -2.97 4.07
CA TYR A 47 20.41 -3.07 2.65
C TYR A 47 20.81 -4.49 2.21
N GLY A 48 21.17 -5.36 3.14
CA GLY A 48 21.37 -6.78 2.87
C GLY A 48 20.05 -7.52 2.58
N CYS A 49 18.92 -6.96 3.01
CA CYS A 49 17.60 -7.56 2.98
C CYS A 49 16.69 -6.92 1.91
N SER A 50 15.56 -6.32 2.31
CA SER A 50 14.52 -5.71 1.49
C SER A 50 14.88 -4.31 0.97
N ASP A 51 15.73 -3.55 1.68
CA ASP A 51 16.01 -2.14 1.34
C ASP A 51 16.77 -1.96 0.00
N LYS A 52 17.46 -3.00 -0.48
CA LYS A 52 18.11 -2.97 -1.81
C LYS A 52 17.15 -3.04 -3.00
N LEU A 53 15.87 -3.30 -2.76
CA LEU A 53 14.91 -3.53 -3.84
C LEU A 53 14.58 -2.24 -4.56
N THR A 54 14.42 -2.35 -5.88
CA THR A 54 14.05 -1.22 -6.73
C THR A 54 12.79 -1.55 -7.51
N PHE A 55 11.88 -0.58 -7.59
CA PHE A 55 10.64 -0.72 -8.35
C PHE A 55 10.90 -0.46 -9.83
N ILE A 56 10.73 -1.49 -10.64
CA ILE A 56 10.79 -1.42 -12.10
C ILE A 56 9.39 -1.11 -12.65
N PRO A 57 9.12 0.07 -13.26
CA PRO A 57 7.77 0.50 -13.64
C PRO A 57 6.97 -0.49 -14.50
N GLU A 58 7.64 -1.25 -15.36
CA GLU A 58 7.04 -2.26 -16.23
C GLU A 58 6.36 -3.39 -15.44
N HIS A 59 6.79 -3.62 -14.19
CA HIS A 59 6.26 -4.66 -13.30
C HIS A 59 5.24 -4.14 -12.27
N HIS A 60 4.73 -2.91 -12.42
CA HIS A 60 3.85 -2.26 -11.44
C HIS A 60 2.62 -3.09 -11.06
N PHE A 61 1.98 -3.80 -12.00
CA PHE A 61 0.83 -4.66 -11.68
C PHE A 61 1.19 -5.79 -10.70
N GLN A 62 2.37 -6.39 -10.86
CA GLN A 62 2.86 -7.46 -9.97
C GLN A 62 3.17 -6.89 -8.59
N TYR A 63 3.77 -5.71 -8.52
CA TYR A 63 4.04 -5.03 -7.25
C TYR A 63 2.77 -4.63 -6.50
N ILE A 64 1.76 -4.11 -7.22
CA ILE A 64 0.46 -3.79 -6.63
C ILE A 64 -0.22 -5.07 -6.14
N TYR A 65 -0.14 -6.16 -6.90
CA TYR A 65 -0.68 -7.45 -6.48
C TYR A 65 -0.01 -7.93 -5.19
N ALA A 66 1.33 -8.00 -5.16
CA ALA A 66 2.09 -8.40 -3.96
C ALA A 66 1.84 -7.47 -2.77
N HIS A 67 1.69 -6.17 -2.99
CA HIS A 67 1.37 -5.20 -1.93
C HIS A 67 -0.05 -5.35 -1.37
N THR A 68 -0.96 -6.01 -2.09
CA THR A 68 -2.37 -6.12 -1.71
C THR A 68 -2.82 -7.54 -1.33
N HIS A 69 -1.97 -8.55 -1.49
CA HIS A 69 -2.29 -9.96 -1.22
C HIS A 69 -1.32 -10.58 -0.23
N TYR A 70 -1.87 -11.11 0.86
CA TYR A 70 -1.13 -11.71 1.98
C TYR A 70 -1.74 -13.07 2.26
N PHE A 71 -0.96 -14.14 2.18
CA PHE A 71 -1.43 -15.52 2.35
C PHE A 71 -2.64 -15.84 1.47
N GLU A 72 -2.53 -15.50 0.18
CA GLU A 72 -3.61 -15.68 -0.82
C GLU A 72 -4.89 -14.88 -0.56
N HIS A 73 -4.89 -13.97 0.42
CA HIS A 73 -6.02 -13.11 0.75
C HIS A 73 -5.81 -11.68 0.33
N LYS A 74 -6.81 -11.09 -0.33
CA LYS A 74 -6.77 -9.66 -0.65
C LYS A 74 -7.12 -8.84 0.58
N VAL A 75 -6.19 -8.01 1.06
CA VAL A 75 -6.34 -7.23 2.31
C VAL A 75 -7.62 -6.39 2.31
N SER A 76 -7.93 -5.72 1.20
CA SER A 76 -9.15 -4.91 1.08
C SER A 76 -10.44 -5.72 1.13
N ALA A 77 -10.41 -6.98 0.67
CA ALA A 77 -11.56 -7.87 0.68
C ALA A 77 -11.84 -8.36 2.11
N ARG A 78 -10.79 -8.82 2.81
CA ARG A 78 -10.86 -9.14 4.24
C ARG A 78 -11.34 -7.97 5.09
N GLY A 79 -10.90 -6.74 4.79
CA GLY A 79 -11.39 -5.54 5.49
C GLY A 79 -12.90 -5.30 5.33
N LYS A 80 -13.50 -5.71 4.20
CA LYS A 80 -14.94 -5.59 3.94
C LYS A 80 -15.75 -6.74 4.52
N LEU A 81 -15.23 -7.97 4.44
CA LEU A 81 -15.91 -9.19 4.89
C LEU A 81 -15.70 -9.49 6.37
N GLY A 82 -14.67 -8.89 6.99
CA GLY A 82 -14.23 -9.23 8.34
C GLY A 82 -13.53 -10.58 8.42
N CYS A 83 -13.38 -11.09 9.65
CA CYS A 83 -12.63 -12.32 9.94
C CYS A 83 -13.35 -13.62 9.53
N ILE A 84 -14.58 -13.54 9.00
CA ILE A 84 -15.44 -14.71 8.71
C ILE A 84 -15.49 -15.02 7.21
N GLY A 85 -15.10 -14.06 6.35
CA GLY A 85 -15.11 -14.26 4.89
C GLY A 85 -14.16 -15.37 4.44
N THR A 86 -14.63 -16.19 3.51
CA THR A 86 -13.84 -17.19 2.78
C THR A 86 -13.18 -16.56 1.55
N ARG A 87 -12.24 -17.27 0.92
CA ARG A 87 -11.62 -16.81 -0.34
C ARG A 87 -12.65 -16.69 -1.48
N GLU A 88 -13.69 -17.52 -1.45
CA GLU A 88 -14.82 -17.47 -2.39
C GLU A 88 -15.62 -16.17 -2.22
N ASP A 89 -15.88 -15.77 -0.97
CA ASP A 89 -16.53 -14.49 -0.67
C ASP A 89 -15.69 -13.28 -1.13
N GLU A 90 -14.36 -13.41 -1.15
CA GLU A 90 -13.45 -12.38 -1.67
C GLU A 90 -13.54 -12.24 -3.20
N ASP A 91 -13.62 -13.37 -3.92
CA ASP A 91 -13.76 -13.43 -5.37
C ASP A 91 -15.12 -12.89 -5.84
N ASP A 92 -16.16 -13.03 -5.01
CA ASP A 92 -17.51 -12.49 -5.25
C ASP A 92 -17.64 -10.98 -4.99
N LEU A 93 -16.66 -10.35 -4.34
CA LEU A 93 -16.68 -8.90 -4.15
C LEU A 93 -16.47 -8.17 -5.49
N PRO A 94 -17.22 -7.08 -5.76
CA PRO A 94 -16.98 -6.27 -6.94
C PRO A 94 -15.51 -5.81 -7.00
N HIS A 95 -14.80 -6.19 -8.06
CA HIS A 95 -13.42 -5.76 -8.30
C HIS A 95 -13.34 -4.22 -8.33
N ASP A 96 -12.83 -3.66 -7.24
CA ASP A 96 -12.62 -2.22 -7.07
C ASP A 96 -11.28 -1.81 -7.70
N TYR A 97 -11.10 -2.10 -8.99
CA TYR A 97 -10.04 -1.45 -9.76
C TYR A 97 -10.49 -0.02 -10.06
N GLY A 98 -10.06 0.92 -9.22
CA GLY A 98 -10.04 2.34 -9.58
C GLY A 98 -11.40 2.99 -9.81
N LYS A 99 -12.46 2.59 -9.09
CA LYS A 99 -13.57 3.53 -8.91
C LYS A 99 -13.10 4.60 -7.93
N GLU A 100 -12.34 5.57 -8.43
CA GLU A 100 -12.44 6.92 -7.90
C GLU A 100 -13.95 7.20 -7.85
N LYS A 101 -14.51 7.25 -6.64
CA LYS A 101 -15.76 7.97 -6.45
C LYS A 101 -15.41 9.40 -6.85
N LYS A 102 -15.64 9.76 -8.11
CA LYS A 102 -15.85 11.14 -8.52
C LYS A 102 -17.14 11.58 -7.83
N GLU A 103 -17.09 11.76 -6.51
CA GLU A 103 -18.04 12.66 -5.88
C GLU A 103 -17.70 14.04 -6.45
N PRO A 104 -18.59 14.69 -7.21
CA PRO A 104 -18.36 16.05 -7.63
C PRO A 104 -18.41 16.92 -6.37
N VAL A 105 -17.24 17.26 -5.83
CA VAL A 105 -17.04 18.25 -4.74
C VAL A 105 -17.80 19.56 -5.03
N PHE A 106 -18.08 19.85 -6.31
CA PHE A 106 -18.82 21.01 -6.77
C PHE A 106 -20.33 21.01 -6.53
N ARG A 107 -20.96 19.91 -6.07
CA ARG A 107 -22.41 19.92 -5.78
C ARG A 107 -22.79 20.76 -4.55
N ASN A 108 -21.85 21.07 -3.67
CA ASN A 108 -22.09 21.89 -2.48
C ASN A 108 -21.93 23.40 -2.72
N LEU A 109 -21.20 23.82 -3.76
CA LEU A 109 -21.11 25.23 -4.15
C LEU A 109 -22.39 25.74 -4.80
N ALA A 110 -23.01 24.96 -5.69
CA ALA A 110 -24.27 25.35 -6.33
C ALA A 110 -25.42 25.49 -5.31
N LYS A 111 -25.47 24.63 -4.27
CA LYS A 111 -26.45 24.77 -3.17
C LYS A 111 -26.16 25.97 -2.27
N ALA A 112 -24.90 26.26 -1.97
CA ALA A 112 -24.52 27.43 -1.16
C ALA A 112 -24.82 28.76 -1.86
N VAL A 113 -24.58 28.84 -3.18
CA VAL A 113 -24.91 30.02 -3.99
C VAL A 113 -26.42 30.25 -4.09
N GLN A 114 -27.22 29.18 -4.23
CA GLN A 114 -28.68 29.28 -4.24
C GLN A 114 -29.23 29.80 -2.90
N PHE A 115 -28.65 29.36 -1.77
CA PHE A 115 -29.08 29.78 -0.43
C PHE A 115 -28.70 31.24 -0.12
N ALA A 116 -27.54 31.71 -0.61
CA ALA A 116 -27.14 33.11 -0.47
C ALA A 116 -28.03 34.06 -1.29
N ALA A 117 -28.47 33.65 -2.48
CA ALA A 117 -29.34 34.45 -3.34
C ALA A 117 -30.78 34.61 -2.79
N THR A 118 -31.21 33.76 -1.85
CA THR A 118 -32.55 33.85 -1.24
C THR A 118 -32.59 34.63 0.07
N LEU A 119 -31.45 34.98 0.66
CA LEU A 119 -31.38 35.75 1.92
C LEU A 119 -31.10 37.24 1.72
N PHE A 120 -30.78 37.67 0.49
CA PHE A 120 -30.47 39.06 0.15
C PHE A 120 -31.29 39.59 -1.05
N GLY A 121 -32.41 38.95 -1.36
CA GLY A 121 -33.41 39.41 -2.34
C GLY A 121 -34.65 39.94 -1.66
#